data_AF-A0A3D2B9P7-F1
#
_entry.id   AF-A0A3D2B9P7-F1
#
_cell.length_a   1.000
_cell.length_b   1.000
_cell.length_c   1.000
_cell.angle_alpha   90.00
_cell.angle_beta   90.00
_cell.angle_gamma   90.00
#
_symmetry.space_group_name_H-M   'P 1'
#
loop_
_entity.id
_entity.type
_entity.pdbx_description
1 polymer ?
#
loop_
_entity_poly.entity_id
_entity_poly.type
_entity_poly.pdbx_seq_one_letter_code
_entity_poly.pdbx_strand_id
1 'polypeptide(L)'
;NEASLRDLQQRCPASVQMEQFRPNLVVTGAAAWEEDTWKVIRIGEVIFDVVKPCSRCIFTTVSPEKGQKHPAGEPLKTLQSFRTAQDNGDVDFGQNLIPRSSGVIRVGDEVEILSTAPGRLYGAGAEEEASDVEVQPATAVTIQWQGQTIRGNNQQVLLEQLEQAGIRVPYSCRAGICGCCRITLVEGEVSALKKSAIGSDGTILCCSCVPKTSLQLEA
;
A
#
# COMPACT_ATOMS: atom_id res chain seq x y z
N ASN A 1 -9.25 -8.59 11.28
CA ASN A 1 -9.80 -8.94 12.60
C ASN A 1 -10.56 -7.74 13.14
N GLU A 2 -11.80 -7.93 13.59
CA GLU A 2 -12.63 -6.84 14.13
C GLU A 2 -12.05 -6.28 15.44
N ALA A 3 -11.44 -7.12 16.29
CA ALA A 3 -10.83 -6.67 17.54
C ALA A 3 -9.66 -5.70 17.29
N SER A 4 -8.84 -5.95 16.26
CA SER A 4 -7.77 -5.04 15.82
C SER A 4 -8.31 -3.68 15.35
N LEU A 5 -9.45 -3.67 14.64
CA LEU A 5 -10.11 -2.42 14.26
C LEU A 5 -10.59 -1.65 15.49
N ARG A 6 -11.18 -2.33 16.47
CA ARG A 6 -11.64 -1.68 17.72
C ARG A 6 -10.49 -1.09 18.51
N ASP A 7 -9.35 -1.80 18.62
CA ASP A 7 -8.14 -1.26 19.27
C ASP A 7 -7.64 -0.01 18.52
N LEU A 8 -7.64 -0.02 17.18
CA LEU A 8 -7.31 1.17 16.39
C LEU A 8 -8.30 2.33 16.63
N GLN A 9 -9.61 2.06 16.67
CA GLN A 9 -10.63 3.07 16.94
C GLN A 9 -10.47 3.71 18.32
N GLN A 10 -9.98 2.98 19.32
CA GLN A 10 -9.70 3.54 20.65
C GLN A 10 -8.50 4.49 20.65
N ARG A 11 -7.56 4.32 19.72
CA ARG A 11 -6.36 5.15 19.58
C ARG A 11 -6.56 6.32 18.62
N CYS A 12 -7.46 6.17 17.65
CA CYS A 12 -7.64 7.11 16.56
C CYS A 12 -8.72 8.15 16.91
N PRO A 13 -8.43 9.46 16.79
CA PRO A 13 -9.43 10.50 17.04
C PRO A 13 -10.49 10.59 15.93
N ALA A 14 -10.23 10.02 14.76
CA ALA A 14 -11.16 9.98 13.64
C ALA A 14 -12.05 8.72 13.69
N SER A 15 -13.25 8.80 13.11
CA SER A 15 -14.06 7.61 12.87
C SER A 15 -13.38 6.73 11.82
N VAL A 16 -13.09 5.48 12.21
CA VAL A 16 -12.42 4.49 11.35
C VAL A 16 -13.39 3.36 11.05
N GLN A 17 -13.58 3.03 9.78
CA GLN A 17 -14.43 1.92 9.32
C GLN A 17 -13.58 0.81 8.68
N MET A 18 -14.06 -0.43 8.73
CA MET A 18 -13.33 -1.59 8.20
C MET A 18 -13.08 -1.46 6.68
N GLU A 19 -14.03 -0.85 5.98
CA GLU A 19 -14.06 -0.64 4.52
C GLU A 19 -12.88 0.22 4.04
N GLN A 20 -12.34 1.09 4.91
CA GLN A 20 -11.13 1.87 4.60
C GLN A 20 -9.91 0.98 4.33
N PHE A 21 -9.87 -0.22 4.93
CA PHE A 21 -8.79 -1.20 4.74
C PHE A 21 -9.06 -2.18 3.60
N ARG A 22 -10.26 -2.15 3.03
CA ARG A 22 -10.72 -2.97 1.89
C ARG A 22 -10.41 -4.48 2.07
N PRO A 23 -10.71 -5.10 3.22
CA PRO A 23 -10.50 -6.53 3.40
C PRO A 23 -11.51 -7.33 2.57
N ASN A 24 -11.12 -8.53 2.15
CA ASN A 24 -12.08 -9.51 1.62
C ASN A 24 -12.71 -10.34 2.72
N LEU A 25 -11.98 -10.58 3.81
CA LEU A 25 -12.41 -11.41 4.94
C LEU A 25 -12.27 -10.62 6.25
N VAL A 26 -13.33 -10.62 7.03
CA VAL A 26 -13.38 -10.03 8.37
C VAL A 26 -13.69 -11.14 9.35
N VAL A 27 -12.84 -11.29 10.34
CA VAL A 27 -12.92 -12.32 11.39
C VAL A 27 -13.27 -11.67 12.72
N THR A 28 -14.10 -12.36 13.50
CA THR A 28 -14.50 -12.00 14.86
C THR A 28 -14.06 -13.10 15.83
N GLY A 29 -14.09 -12.85 17.14
CA GLY A 29 -13.74 -13.85 18.16
C GLY A 29 -12.24 -13.95 18.50
N ALA A 30 -11.35 -13.47 17.63
CA ALA A 30 -9.91 -13.37 17.91
C ALA A 30 -9.58 -12.16 18.79
N ALA A 31 -8.49 -12.25 19.56
CA ALA A 31 -7.94 -11.12 20.31
C ALA A 31 -7.35 -10.08 19.34
N ALA A 32 -7.28 -8.81 19.76
CA ALA A 32 -6.70 -7.76 18.92
C ALA A 32 -5.26 -8.12 18.51
N TRP A 33 -4.96 -7.97 17.21
CA TRP A 33 -3.66 -8.22 16.58
C TRP A 33 -3.20 -9.67 16.55
N GLU A 34 -4.01 -10.62 17.03
CA GLU A 34 -3.68 -12.05 17.05
C GLU A 34 -3.41 -12.60 15.64
N GLU A 35 -4.04 -12.02 14.62
CA GLU A 35 -3.85 -12.39 13.22
C GLU A 35 -2.40 -12.24 12.74
N ASP A 36 -1.58 -11.44 13.41
CA ASP A 36 -0.17 -11.26 13.06
C ASP A 36 0.66 -12.53 13.29
N THR A 37 0.16 -13.45 14.12
CA THR A 37 0.85 -14.70 14.44
C THR A 37 0.37 -15.89 13.61
N TRP A 38 -0.68 -15.72 12.82
CA TRP A 38 -1.22 -16.83 12.03
C TRP A 38 -0.30 -17.16 10.87
N LYS A 39 -0.09 -18.45 10.63
CA LYS A 39 0.74 -18.94 9.51
C LYS A 39 -0.08 -19.71 8.49
N VAL A 40 -0.94 -20.60 8.98
CA VAL A 40 -1.87 -21.37 8.14
C VAL A 40 -3.21 -21.41 8.85
N ILE A 41 -4.28 -21.07 8.13
CA ILE A 41 -5.65 -21.09 8.65
C ILE A 41 -6.56 -21.89 7.72
N ARG A 42 -7.66 -22.42 8.25
CA ARG A 42 -8.74 -23.04 7.50
C ARG A 42 -10.03 -22.24 7.72
N ILE A 43 -10.75 -21.98 6.64
CA ILE A 43 -12.08 -21.35 6.65
C ILE A 43 -13.00 -22.21 5.80
N GLY A 44 -14.01 -22.82 6.42
CA GLY A 44 -14.80 -23.87 5.78
C GLY A 44 -13.90 -25.01 5.30
N GLU A 45 -13.93 -25.31 4.01
CA GLU A 45 -13.09 -26.36 3.39
C GLU A 45 -11.76 -25.85 2.83
N VAL A 46 -11.55 -24.52 2.79
CA VAL A 46 -10.40 -23.91 2.12
C VAL A 46 -9.30 -23.61 3.13
N ILE A 47 -8.09 -24.10 2.84
CA ILE A 47 -6.87 -23.79 3.60
C ILE A 47 -6.18 -22.59 2.94
N PHE A 48 -5.75 -21.64 3.78
CA PHE A 48 -5.01 -20.46 3.38
C PHE A 48 -3.64 -20.40 4.04
N ASP A 49 -2.63 -20.04 3.25
CA ASP A 49 -1.36 -19.57 3.76
C ASP A 49 -1.45 -18.09 4.10
N VAL A 50 -1.04 -17.71 5.30
CA VAL A 50 -0.89 -16.32 5.72
C VAL A 50 0.50 -15.87 5.31
N VAL A 51 0.58 -15.13 4.20
CA VAL A 51 1.85 -14.94 3.48
C VAL A 51 2.62 -13.74 4.00
N LYS A 52 1.93 -12.63 4.27
CA LYS A 52 2.57 -11.41 4.77
C LYS A 52 1.57 -10.43 5.38
N PRO A 53 2.03 -9.58 6.30
CA PRO A 53 1.30 -8.39 6.72
C PRO A 53 0.90 -7.52 5.52
N CYS A 54 -0.20 -6.81 5.68
CA CYS A 54 -0.73 -5.97 4.62
C CYS A 54 -0.46 -4.50 4.90
N SER A 55 0.53 -3.98 4.18
CA SER A 55 0.99 -2.60 4.30
C SER A 55 -0.04 -1.62 3.77
N ARG A 56 -0.20 -0.53 4.49
CA ARG A 56 -1.26 0.46 4.31
C ARG A 56 -0.71 1.70 3.64
N CYS A 57 -1.57 2.35 2.90
CA CYS A 57 -1.24 3.52 2.09
C CYS A 57 -2.23 4.63 2.38
N ILE A 58 -2.01 5.79 1.76
CA ILE A 58 -2.87 6.97 1.89
C ILE A 58 -4.35 6.68 1.55
N PHE A 59 -4.67 5.63 0.78
CA PHE A 59 -6.07 5.31 0.50
C PHE A 59 -6.87 4.89 1.73
N THR A 60 -6.23 4.45 2.82
CA THR A 60 -6.95 4.21 4.08
C THR A 60 -7.50 5.51 4.66
N THR A 61 -6.97 6.68 4.28
CA THR A 61 -7.45 7.97 4.78
C THR A 61 -8.63 8.53 3.99
N VAL A 62 -9.01 7.87 2.89
CA VAL A 62 -10.17 8.28 2.09
C VAL A 62 -11.44 7.73 2.72
N SER A 63 -12.38 8.61 3.07
CA SER A 63 -13.72 8.22 3.53
C SER A 63 -14.47 7.47 2.41
N PRO A 64 -14.95 6.23 2.64
CA PRO A 64 -15.72 5.49 1.65
C PRO A 64 -17.04 6.18 1.27
N GLU A 65 -17.66 6.89 2.22
CA GLU A 65 -18.92 7.61 2.00
C GLU A 65 -18.73 8.90 1.21
N LYS A 66 -17.69 9.67 1.54
CA LYS A 66 -17.49 11.02 0.98
C LYS A 66 -16.50 11.07 -0.18
N GLY A 67 -15.69 10.02 -0.36
CA GLY A 67 -14.62 9.99 -1.37
C GLY A 67 -13.48 10.99 -1.11
N GLN A 68 -13.42 11.58 0.08
CA GLN A 68 -12.45 12.63 0.44
C GLN A 68 -11.41 12.10 1.43
N LYS A 69 -10.16 12.54 1.26
CA LYS A 69 -9.07 12.26 2.22
C LYS A 69 -9.33 12.98 3.54
N HIS A 70 -9.04 12.31 4.64
CA HIS A 70 -9.06 12.94 5.96
C HIS A 70 -7.97 14.01 6.04
N PRO A 71 -8.27 15.24 6.47
CA PRO A 71 -7.32 16.36 6.45
C PRO A 71 -6.08 16.11 7.31
N ALA A 72 -6.22 15.36 8.40
CA ALA A 72 -5.12 14.98 9.28
C ALA A 72 -4.39 13.67 8.88
N GLY A 73 -4.75 13.06 7.75
CA GLY A 73 -4.14 11.79 7.32
C GLY A 73 -4.54 10.55 8.14
N GLU A 74 -5.66 10.60 8.85
CA GLU A 74 -6.17 9.48 9.64
C GLU A 74 -6.90 8.44 8.78
N PRO A 75 -6.84 7.14 9.11
CA PRO A 75 -6.22 6.53 10.30
C PRO A 75 -4.74 6.18 10.14
N LEU A 76 -4.13 6.51 8.99
CA LEU A 76 -2.76 6.12 8.68
C LEU A 76 -1.77 6.75 9.67
N LYS A 77 -1.99 8.02 10.04
CA LYS A 77 -1.20 8.71 11.06
C LYS A 77 -1.25 7.99 12.42
N THR A 78 -2.43 7.60 12.88
CA THR A 78 -2.55 6.81 14.11
C THR A 78 -1.81 5.47 13.99
N LEU A 79 -1.99 4.74 12.88
CA LEU A 79 -1.28 3.48 12.67
C LEU A 79 0.25 3.66 12.67
N GLN A 80 0.78 4.73 12.07
CA GLN A 80 2.22 5.03 12.10
C GLN A 80 2.79 5.09 13.53
N SER A 81 2.01 5.54 14.51
CA SER A 81 2.45 5.67 15.90
C SER A 81 2.70 4.34 16.64
N PHE A 82 2.24 3.19 16.11
CA PHE A 82 2.41 1.90 16.81
C PHE A 82 2.46 0.65 15.91
N ARG A 83 2.12 0.78 14.64
CA ARG A 83 2.07 -0.29 13.61
C ARG A 83 3.12 -0.10 12.54
N THR A 84 4.18 0.64 12.82
CA THR A 84 5.33 0.76 11.90
C THR A 84 6.27 -0.40 12.14
N ALA A 85 6.50 -1.19 11.09
CA ALA A 85 7.35 -2.37 11.12
C ALA A 85 8.82 -1.96 11.32
N GLN A 86 9.50 -2.59 12.28
CA GLN A 86 10.87 -2.18 12.66
C GLN A 86 11.94 -2.56 11.64
N ASP A 87 11.65 -3.52 10.77
CA ASP A 87 12.58 -4.05 9.76
C ASP A 87 12.58 -3.25 8.45
N ASN A 88 11.43 -2.68 8.04
CA ASN A 88 11.32 -1.96 6.77
C ASN A 88 10.51 -0.66 6.79
N GLY A 89 9.93 -0.28 7.93
CA GLY A 89 9.15 0.95 8.08
C GLY A 89 7.74 0.91 7.50
N ASP A 90 7.25 -0.24 7.02
CA ASP A 90 5.88 -0.36 6.54
C ASP A 90 4.86 -0.21 7.68
N VAL A 91 3.74 0.43 7.38
CA VAL A 91 2.63 0.60 8.32
C VAL A 91 1.59 -0.47 8.04
N ASP A 92 1.48 -1.49 8.90
CA ASP A 92 0.72 -2.70 8.59
C ASP A 92 -0.60 -2.80 9.38
N PHE A 93 -1.66 -3.21 8.68
CA PHE A 93 -2.95 -3.58 9.28
C PHE A 93 -3.63 -4.68 8.45
N GLY A 94 -3.91 -5.82 9.08
CA GLY A 94 -4.44 -7.01 8.41
C GLY A 94 -3.37 -7.85 7.70
N GLN A 95 -3.80 -8.98 7.14
CA GLN A 95 -2.93 -10.02 6.58
C GLN A 95 -3.33 -10.38 5.14
N ASN A 96 -2.35 -10.72 4.30
CA ASN A 96 -2.57 -11.23 2.95
C ASN A 96 -2.57 -12.76 2.97
N LEU A 97 -3.56 -13.35 2.30
CA LEU A 97 -3.78 -14.80 2.27
C LEU A 97 -3.63 -15.35 0.84
N ILE A 98 -3.12 -16.57 0.72
CA ILE A 98 -3.15 -17.35 -0.53
C ILE A 98 -3.93 -18.64 -0.29
N PRO A 99 -5.01 -18.91 -1.03
CA PRO A 99 -5.72 -20.17 -0.93
C PRO A 99 -4.89 -21.31 -1.54
N ARG A 100 -4.84 -22.46 -0.86
CA ARG A 100 -4.19 -23.68 -1.37
C ARG A 100 -5.08 -24.47 -2.33
N SER A 101 -6.38 -24.19 -2.34
CA SER A 101 -7.36 -24.84 -3.20
C SER A 101 -8.52 -23.89 -3.49
N SER A 102 -9.27 -24.16 -4.55
CA SER A 102 -10.52 -23.46 -4.83
C SER A 102 -11.66 -24.07 -4.01
N GLY A 103 -12.58 -23.23 -3.55
CA GLY A 103 -13.75 -23.66 -2.79
C GLY A 103 -14.65 -22.49 -2.45
N VAL A 104 -15.77 -22.78 -1.79
CA VAL A 104 -16.73 -21.77 -1.33
C VAL A 104 -16.60 -21.60 0.17
N ILE A 105 -16.35 -20.38 0.60
CA ILE A 105 -16.42 -19.97 2.00
C ILE A 105 -17.63 -19.05 2.19
N ARG A 106 -18.20 -19.04 3.39
CA ARG A 106 -19.41 -18.28 3.74
C ARG A 106 -19.20 -17.49 5.01
N VAL A 107 -19.98 -16.41 5.14
CA VAL A 107 -20.11 -15.72 6.42
C VAL A 107 -20.66 -16.70 7.45
N GLY A 108 -19.99 -16.78 8.61
CA GLY A 108 -20.32 -17.73 9.67
C GLY A 108 -19.46 -18.99 9.68
N ASP A 109 -18.65 -19.24 8.64
CA ASP A 109 -17.66 -20.32 8.69
C ASP A 109 -16.63 -20.05 9.80
N GLU A 110 -16.27 -21.10 10.54
CA GLU A 110 -15.26 -21.03 11.58
C GLU A 110 -13.87 -20.84 10.95
N VAL A 111 -13.06 -19.99 11.60
CA VAL A 111 -11.65 -19.81 11.27
C VAL A 111 -10.83 -20.64 12.24
N GLU A 112 -10.24 -21.71 11.74
CA GLU A 112 -9.35 -22.57 12.53
C GLU A 112 -7.89 -22.23 12.24
N ILE A 113 -7.10 -22.02 13.28
CA ILE A 113 -5.67 -21.77 13.19
C ILE A 113 -4.93 -23.10 13.17
N LEU A 114 -4.43 -23.50 12.00
CA LEU A 114 -3.70 -24.77 11.82
C LEU A 114 -2.23 -24.67 12.25
N SER A 115 -1.63 -23.49 12.11
CA SER A 115 -0.28 -23.23 12.63
C SER A 115 -0.04 -21.74 12.81
N THR A 116 0.91 -21.42 13.70
CA THR A 116 1.35 -20.05 13.99
C THR A 116 2.83 -19.85 13.68
N ALA A 117 3.23 -18.58 13.61
CA ALA A 117 4.60 -18.11 13.54
C ALA A 117 4.74 -16.86 14.41
N PRO A 118 5.97 -16.48 14.81
CA PRO A 118 6.18 -15.18 15.43
C PRO A 118 5.68 -14.05 14.53
N GLY A 119 4.88 -13.15 15.09
CA GLY A 119 4.42 -11.96 14.39
C GLY A 119 5.56 -10.97 14.15
N ARG A 120 5.34 -10.06 13.19
CA ARG A 120 6.29 -8.97 12.90
C ARG A 120 6.37 -8.02 14.10
N LEU A 121 7.57 -7.49 14.34
CA LEU A 121 7.79 -6.49 15.40
C LEU A 121 7.40 -5.10 14.91
N TYR A 122 6.57 -4.42 15.70
CA TYR A 122 6.10 -3.07 15.42
C TYR A 122 6.52 -2.09 16.51
N GLY A 123 6.58 -0.81 16.14
CA GLY A 123 6.79 0.29 17.05
C GLY A 123 6.21 1.60 16.51
N ALA A 124 6.50 2.68 17.21
CA ALA A 124 6.28 4.01 16.69
C ALA A 124 7.23 4.26 15.51
N GLY A 125 6.66 4.59 14.36
CA GLY A 125 7.43 5.11 13.25
C GLY A 125 8.03 6.46 13.64
N ALA A 126 9.20 6.78 13.12
CA ALA A 126 9.63 8.18 13.10
C ALA A 126 8.53 8.98 12.42
N GLU A 127 8.16 10.15 12.97
CA GLU A 127 7.32 11.12 12.28
C GLU A 127 8.08 11.55 11.02
N GLU A 128 7.92 10.78 9.94
CA GLU A 128 8.30 11.24 8.62
C GLU A 128 7.22 12.23 8.24
N GLU A 129 7.49 13.50 8.54
CA GLU A 129 6.86 14.64 7.88
C GLU A 129 6.65 14.24 6.43
N ALA A 130 5.39 14.30 5.98
CA ALA A 130 5.09 14.22 4.56
C ALA A 130 6.10 15.14 3.89
N SER A 131 7.06 14.57 3.15
CA SER A 131 8.14 15.37 2.57
C SER A 131 7.45 16.52 1.87
N ASP A 132 7.72 17.75 2.31
CA ASP A 132 7.22 18.92 1.64
C ASP A 132 7.59 18.72 0.17
N VAL A 133 6.56 18.43 -0.64
CA VAL A 133 6.74 18.38 -2.07
C VAL A 133 7.02 19.84 -2.37
N GLU A 134 8.31 20.19 -2.48
CA GLU A 134 8.71 21.51 -2.94
C GLU A 134 7.86 21.79 -4.17
N VAL A 135 6.98 22.78 -4.05
CA VAL A 135 6.04 23.12 -5.12
C VAL A 135 6.87 23.77 -6.20
N GLN A 136 7.48 22.94 -7.03
CA GLN A 136 8.28 23.38 -8.15
C GLN A 136 7.35 23.96 -9.21
N PRO A 137 7.74 25.05 -9.87
CA PRO A 137 6.95 25.61 -10.97
C PRO A 137 6.72 24.54 -12.04
N ALA A 138 5.49 24.50 -12.53
CA ALA A 138 5.07 23.54 -13.55
C ALA A 138 5.97 23.66 -14.78
N THR A 139 6.72 22.60 -15.07
CA THR A 139 7.69 22.55 -16.16
C THR A 139 7.42 21.33 -17.02
N ALA A 140 7.50 21.51 -18.33
CA ALA A 140 7.39 20.41 -19.27
C ALA A 140 8.66 19.56 -19.23
N VAL A 141 8.50 18.24 -19.22
CA VAL A 141 9.61 17.29 -19.33
C VAL A 141 9.38 16.38 -20.53
N THR A 142 10.46 15.77 -21.01
CA THR A 142 10.37 14.73 -22.04
C THR A 142 10.46 13.36 -21.36
N ILE A 143 9.55 12.46 -21.68
CA ILE A 143 9.57 11.07 -21.19
C ILE A 143 9.81 10.17 -22.39
N GLN A 144 10.94 9.47 -22.40
CA GLN A 144 11.26 8.47 -23.41
C GLN A 144 10.90 7.08 -22.89
N TRP A 145 10.07 6.35 -23.63
CA TRP A 145 9.61 5.01 -23.30
C TRP A 145 9.72 4.12 -24.55
N GLN A 146 10.61 3.12 -24.52
CA GLN A 146 10.76 2.14 -25.63
C GLN A 146 10.88 2.80 -27.02
N GLY A 147 11.63 3.89 -27.13
CA GLY A 147 11.80 4.64 -28.38
C GLY A 147 10.66 5.60 -28.74
N GLN A 148 9.61 5.68 -27.93
CA GLN A 148 8.57 6.71 -28.03
C GLN A 148 8.92 7.91 -27.15
N THR A 149 8.64 9.10 -27.67
CA THR A 149 8.85 10.36 -26.94
C THR A 149 7.50 10.96 -26.57
N ILE A 150 7.28 11.14 -25.28
CA ILE A 150 6.05 11.66 -24.70
C ILE A 150 6.35 13.03 -24.08
N ARG A 151 5.44 13.99 -24.28
CA ARG A 151 5.49 15.26 -23.57
C ARG A 151 4.84 15.10 -22.21
N GLY A 152 5.65 15.19 -21.15
CA GLY A 152 5.22 15.10 -19.76
C GLY A 152 5.36 16.40 -18.99
N ASN A 153 5.20 16.31 -17.67
CA ASN A 153 5.38 17.40 -16.71
C ASN A 153 5.88 16.90 -15.35
N ASN A 154 6.34 17.83 -14.51
CA ASN A 154 6.80 17.60 -13.14
C ASN A 154 5.70 17.72 -12.07
N GLN A 155 4.42 17.63 -12.44
CA GLN A 155 3.26 17.81 -11.55
C GLN A 155 2.41 16.55 -11.38
N GLN A 156 2.57 15.57 -12.26
CA GLN A 156 1.74 14.37 -12.33
C GLN A 156 2.57 13.09 -12.15
N VAL A 157 1.97 12.06 -11.55
CA VAL A 157 2.64 10.75 -11.43
C VAL A 157 2.88 10.12 -12.80
N LEU A 158 4.03 9.46 -12.92
CA LEU A 158 4.53 8.93 -14.19
C LEU A 158 3.57 7.89 -14.81
N LEU A 159 2.95 7.02 -13.99
CA LEU A 159 1.98 6.05 -14.49
C LEU A 159 0.84 6.72 -15.28
N GLU A 160 0.26 7.80 -14.75
CA GLU A 160 -0.86 8.46 -15.43
C GLU A 160 -0.43 9.13 -16.74
N GLN A 161 0.78 9.70 -16.77
CA GLN A 161 1.33 10.30 -17.98
C GLN A 161 1.57 9.25 -19.08
N LEU A 162 2.05 8.05 -18.71
CA LEU A 162 2.18 6.92 -19.62
C LEU A 162 0.81 6.44 -20.13
N GLU A 163 -0.18 6.31 -19.25
CA GLU A 163 -1.55 5.89 -19.61
C GLU A 163 -2.22 6.88 -20.58
N GLN A 164 -2.07 8.18 -20.35
CA GLN A 164 -2.60 9.23 -21.23
C GLN A 164 -1.94 9.20 -22.61
N ALA A 165 -0.69 8.75 -22.70
CA ALA A 165 0.01 8.50 -23.96
C ALA A 165 -0.35 7.15 -24.60
N GLY A 166 -1.25 6.36 -23.99
CA GLY A 166 -1.68 5.05 -24.48
C GLY A 166 -0.74 3.89 -24.11
N ILE A 167 0.28 4.14 -23.28
CA ILE A 167 1.22 3.12 -22.82
C ILE A 167 0.65 2.41 -21.60
N ARG A 168 0.60 1.08 -21.67
CA ARG A 168 0.08 0.24 -20.59
C ARG A 168 1.21 -0.36 -19.78
N VAL A 169 1.42 0.17 -18.59
CA VAL A 169 2.26 -0.45 -17.56
C VAL A 169 1.35 -1.23 -16.60
N PRO A 170 1.67 -2.49 -16.24
CA PRO A 170 0.90 -3.22 -15.24
C PRO A 170 0.81 -2.44 -13.92
N TYR A 171 -0.36 -2.38 -13.30
CA TYR A 171 -0.51 -1.76 -11.98
C TYR A 171 -1.59 -2.46 -11.16
N SER A 172 -1.56 -2.25 -9.86
CA SER A 172 -2.60 -2.72 -8.94
C SER A 172 -2.98 -1.65 -7.93
N CYS A 173 -2.05 -1.21 -7.06
CA CYS A 173 -2.42 -0.33 -5.93
C CYS A 173 -2.41 1.17 -6.21
N ARG A 174 -1.72 1.65 -7.25
CA ARG A 174 -1.44 3.08 -7.54
C ARG A 174 -0.87 3.91 -6.37
N ALA A 175 -0.35 3.25 -5.33
CA ALA A 175 0.11 3.89 -4.11
C ALA A 175 1.58 3.57 -3.76
N GLY A 176 2.31 2.97 -4.71
CA GLY A 176 3.74 2.69 -4.54
C GLY A 176 4.08 1.57 -3.55
N ILE A 177 3.21 0.57 -3.35
CA ILE A 177 3.44 -0.52 -2.37
C ILE A 177 3.40 -1.91 -3.02
N CYS A 178 2.50 -2.16 -3.98
CA CYS A 178 2.35 -3.50 -4.56
C CYS A 178 3.51 -3.94 -5.45
N GLY A 179 4.35 -3.00 -5.92
CA GLY A 179 5.44 -3.30 -6.85
C GLY A 179 5.04 -3.69 -8.27
N CYS A 180 3.74 -3.71 -8.61
CA CYS A 180 3.27 -4.10 -9.94
C CYS A 180 3.66 -3.09 -11.04
N CYS A 181 3.70 -1.79 -10.70
CA CYS A 181 4.04 -0.68 -11.60
C CYS A 181 5.56 -0.46 -11.72
N ARG A 182 6.37 -1.48 -11.46
CA ARG A 182 7.83 -1.35 -11.48
C ARG A 182 8.32 -1.25 -12.91
N ILE A 183 9.21 -0.29 -13.14
CA ILE A 183 9.91 -0.03 -14.40
C ILE A 183 11.35 0.38 -14.09
N THR A 184 12.21 0.40 -15.11
CA THR A 184 13.61 0.82 -14.96
C THR A 184 13.78 2.29 -15.32
N LEU A 185 14.45 3.05 -14.45
CA LEU A 185 14.86 4.43 -14.74
C LEU A 185 16.29 4.40 -15.29
N VAL A 186 16.42 4.61 -16.60
CA VAL A 186 17.71 4.58 -17.30
C VAL A 186 18.46 5.90 -17.15
N GLU A 187 17.73 7.02 -17.31
CA GLU A 187 18.28 8.38 -17.16
C GLU A 187 17.23 9.33 -16.58
N GLY A 188 17.68 10.34 -15.84
CA GLY A 188 16.85 11.38 -15.25
C GLY A 188 16.59 11.18 -13.76
N GLU A 189 15.77 12.06 -13.19
CA GLU A 189 15.47 12.07 -11.76
C GLU A 189 13.97 12.13 -11.52
N VAL A 190 13.51 11.44 -10.47
CA VAL A 190 12.11 11.45 -10.02
C VAL A 190 12.01 11.85 -8.55
N SER A 191 10.90 12.50 -8.19
CA SER A 191 10.44 12.66 -6.81
C SER A 191 9.56 11.49 -6.44
N ALA A 192 9.88 10.79 -5.36
CA ALA A 192 9.08 9.68 -4.87
C ALA A 192 8.02 10.18 -3.86
N LEU A 193 6.76 9.80 -4.05
CA LEU A 193 5.71 10.02 -3.04
C LEU A 193 5.85 9.05 -1.83
N LYS A 194 6.68 8.02 -1.98
CA LYS A 194 7.08 7.07 -0.93
C LYS A 194 8.54 6.66 -1.13
N LYS A 195 9.30 6.53 -0.04
CA LYS A 195 10.71 6.09 -0.10
C LYS A 195 10.86 4.73 -0.79
N SER A 196 9.94 3.80 -0.54
CA SER A 196 9.95 2.47 -1.17
C SER A 196 9.64 2.46 -2.67
N ALA A 197 9.28 3.60 -3.26
CA ALA A 197 9.03 3.71 -4.69
C ALA A 197 10.31 3.82 -5.53
N ILE A 198 11.47 4.05 -4.93
CA ILE A 198 12.77 4.04 -5.62
C ILE A 198 13.57 2.84 -5.09
N GLY A 199 13.87 1.90 -5.99
CA GLY A 199 14.75 0.76 -5.71
C GLY A 199 16.23 1.15 -5.78
N SER A 200 17.06 0.41 -5.04
CA SER A 200 18.53 0.57 -5.09
C SER A 200 19.17 0.01 -6.37
N ASP A 201 18.39 -0.68 -7.20
CA ASP A 201 18.80 -1.33 -8.45
C ASP A 201 18.48 -0.49 -9.70
N GLY A 202 18.10 0.77 -9.53
CA GLY A 202 17.68 1.65 -10.62
C GLY A 202 16.22 1.46 -11.06
N THR A 203 15.46 0.59 -10.39
CA THR A 203 14.02 0.46 -10.64
C THR A 203 13.21 1.49 -9.85
N ILE A 204 12.08 1.90 -10.41
CA ILE A 204 11.13 2.80 -9.76
C ILE A 204 9.69 2.28 -9.88
N LEU A 205 8.82 2.69 -8.97
CA LEU A 205 7.39 2.46 -9.04
C LEU A 205 6.73 3.67 -9.69
N CYS A 206 6.47 3.60 -11.01
CA CYS A 206 5.97 4.75 -11.79
C CYS A 206 4.64 5.32 -11.27
N CYS A 207 3.86 4.52 -10.55
CA CYS A 207 2.63 4.93 -9.91
C CYS A 207 2.81 5.77 -8.65
N SER A 208 4.04 6.00 -8.20
CA SER A 208 4.38 6.78 -7.01
C SER A 208 5.62 7.67 -7.23
N CYS A 209 5.97 7.93 -8.49
CA CYS A 209 7.09 8.77 -8.88
C CYS A 209 6.61 9.88 -9.82
N VAL A 210 7.03 11.12 -9.55
CA VAL A 210 6.80 12.30 -10.38
C VAL A 210 8.12 12.72 -11.03
N PRO A 211 8.20 12.99 -12.35
CA PRO A 211 9.44 13.45 -12.98
C PRO A 211 9.96 14.75 -12.36
N LYS A 212 11.26 14.83 -12.04
CA LYS A 212 11.97 16.09 -11.77
C LYS A 212 12.62 16.66 -13.03
N THR A 213 13.18 15.77 -13.84
CA THR A 213 13.84 16.08 -15.11
C THR A 213 13.23 15.27 -16.26
N SER A 214 13.77 15.42 -17.47
CA SER A 214 13.41 14.52 -18.58
C SER A 214 13.94 13.12 -18.28
N LEU A 215 13.15 12.10 -18.63
CA LEU A 215 13.38 10.71 -18.23
C LEU A 215 13.61 9.81 -19.44
N GLN A 216 14.47 8.81 -19.28
CA GLN A 216 14.55 7.63 -20.12
C GLN A 216 14.15 6.39 -19.32
N LEU A 217 13.18 5.63 -19.83
CA LEU A 217 12.51 4.54 -19.12
C LEU A 217 12.46 3.26 -19.96
N GLU A 218 12.58 2.14 -19.28
CA GLU A 218 12.41 0.79 -19.83
C GLU A 218 11.42 -0.03 -19.00
N ALA A 219 10.78 -1.02 -19.63
CA ALA A 219 9.77 -1.87 -19.00
C ALA A 219 10.35 -2.82 -17.94
#